data_AF-A0AAE4QAE0-F1
#
_entry.id   AF-A0AAE4QAE0-F1
#
_cell.length_a   1.000
_cell.length_b   1.000
_cell.length_c   1.000
_cell.angle_alpha   90.00
_cell.angle_beta   90.00
_cell.angle_gamma   90.00
#
_symmetry.space_group_name_H-M   'P 1'
#
loop_
_entity.id
_entity.type
_entity.pdbx_description
1 polymer ?
#
loop_
_entity_poly.entity_id
_entity_poly.type
_entity_poly.pdbx_seq_one_letter_code
_entity_poly.pdbx_strand_id
1 'polypeptide(L)'
;MGGAHNSEEFFKNEIKIVSESPSKIPGVKTVEYNIPKLNMDGTPTGEYGNKVFTNNIYDPKIISDKGFINRGIEAANDAKLKTSDGVLSREWTGVDGKEITWRGYHKGGEISSFFPE
;
A
#
# COMPACT_ATOMS: atom_id res chain seq x y z
N MET A 1 0.35 7.94 5.88
CA MET A 1 0.30 6.74 6.76
C MET A 1 1.04 5.62 6.06
N GLY A 2 1.98 4.95 6.73
CA GLY A 2 2.64 3.75 6.19
C GLY A 2 1.96 2.49 6.73
N GLY A 3 1.69 1.49 5.89
CA GLY A 3 1.25 0.16 6.32
C GLY A 3 -0.26 -0.06 6.51
N ALA A 4 -1.10 0.98 6.47
CA ALA A 4 -2.57 0.84 6.56
C ALA A 4 -3.19 0.42 5.21
N HIS A 5 -2.83 -0.77 4.73
CA HIS A 5 -3.35 -1.33 3.48
C HIS A 5 -4.68 -2.08 3.68
N ASN A 6 -5.01 -2.53 4.88
CA ASN A 6 -6.35 -3.05 5.19
C ASN A 6 -7.34 -1.88 5.25
N SER A 7 -8.44 -1.94 4.48
CA SER A 7 -9.41 -0.84 4.38
C SER A 7 -10.11 -0.54 5.70
N GLU A 8 -10.39 -1.55 6.53
CA GLU A 8 -11.01 -1.35 7.85
C GLU A 8 -10.08 -0.57 8.78
N GLU A 9 -8.77 -0.86 8.77
CA GLU A 9 -7.79 -0.07 9.53
C GLU A 9 -7.57 1.32 8.93
N PHE A 10 -7.58 1.43 7.60
CA PHE A 10 -7.40 2.71 6.91
C PHE A 10 -8.52 3.71 7.28
N PHE A 11 -9.78 3.27 7.29
CA PHE A 11 -10.93 4.12 7.59
C PHE A 11 -11.12 4.44 9.09
N LYS A 12 -10.35 3.83 10.00
CA LYS A 12 -10.31 4.28 11.41
C LYS A 12 -9.61 5.63 11.59
N ASN A 13 -8.84 6.08 10.60
CA ASN A 13 -8.13 7.34 10.65
C ASN A 13 -9.05 8.50 10.25
N GLU A 14 -8.81 9.68 10.82
CA GLU A 14 -9.48 10.91 10.38
C GLU A 14 -8.88 11.34 9.03
N ILE A 15 -9.62 11.08 7.94
CA ILE A 15 -9.20 11.38 6.58
C ILE A 15 -10.39 11.89 5.75
N LYS A 16 -10.07 12.70 4.75
CA LYS A 16 -11.03 13.11 3.72
C LYS A 16 -10.66 12.44 2.41
N ILE A 17 -11.56 11.59 1.91
CA ILE A 17 -11.41 10.96 0.60
C ILE A 17 -11.58 12.02 -0.49
N VAL A 18 -10.61 12.07 -1.40
CA VAL A 18 -10.62 12.92 -2.59
C VAL A 18 -11.12 12.11 -3.79
N SER A 19 -10.58 10.91 -3.98
CA SER A 19 -10.97 10.00 -5.05
C SER A 19 -10.66 8.55 -4.68
N GLU A 20 -11.35 7.62 -5.35
CA GLU A 20 -11.07 6.19 -5.27
C GLU A 20 -11.10 5.60 -6.68
N SER A 21 -10.13 4.73 -7.00
CA SER A 21 -10.08 4.03 -8.28
C SER A 21 -9.79 2.54 -8.07
N PRO A 22 -10.53 1.63 -8.74
CA PRO A 22 -10.30 0.21 -8.60
C PRO A 22 -8.95 -0.19 -9.22
N SER A 23 -8.27 -1.17 -8.63
CA SER A 23 -7.09 -1.80 -9.22
C SER A 23 -7.44 -3.04 -10.03
N LYS A 24 -6.43 -3.67 -10.64
CA LYS A 24 -6.58 -4.98 -11.32
C LYS A 24 -6.82 -6.15 -10.35
N ILE A 25 -6.60 -5.95 -9.04
CA ILE A 25 -6.86 -6.97 -8.02
C ILE A 25 -8.27 -6.75 -7.45
N PRO A 26 -9.18 -7.72 -7.56
CA PRO A 26 -10.49 -7.63 -6.94
C PRO A 26 -10.38 -7.35 -5.43
N GLY A 27 -11.13 -6.35 -4.97
CA GLY A 27 -11.09 -5.91 -3.58
C GLY A 27 -9.97 -4.93 -3.24
N VAL A 28 -9.08 -4.58 -4.18
CA VAL A 28 -8.03 -3.57 -3.96
C VAL A 28 -8.31 -2.32 -4.77
N LYS A 29 -8.16 -1.15 -4.15
CA LYS A 29 -8.35 0.17 -4.76
C LYS A 29 -7.25 1.14 -4.35
N THR A 30 -6.96 2.09 -5.23
CA THR A 30 -6.16 3.26 -4.93
C THR A 30 -7.07 4.33 -4.36
N VAL A 31 -6.65 4.92 -3.24
CA VAL A 31 -7.38 6.00 -2.57
C VAL A 31 -6.49 7.22 -2.50
N GLU A 32 -7.04 8.34 -2.98
CA GLU A 32 -6.47 9.67 -2.76
C GLU A 32 -7.19 10.34 -1.60
N TYR A 33 -6.44 10.90 -0.65
CA TYR A 33 -7.00 11.47 0.56
C TYR A 33 -6.20 12.66 1.08
N ASN A 34 -6.86 13.51 1.86
CA ASN A 34 -6.23 14.54 2.68
C ASN A 34 -6.28 14.13 4.15
N ILE A 35 -5.33 14.64 4.93
CA ILE A 35 -5.31 14.53 6.39
C ILE A 35 -5.75 15.86 7.02
N PRO A 36 -6.32 15.84 8.23
CA PRO A 36 -6.66 17.06 8.95
C PRO A 36 -5.40 17.88 9.19
N LYS A 37 -5.53 19.20 9.15
CA LYS A 37 -4.53 20.10 9.69
C LYS A 37 -4.56 19.97 11.21
N LEU A 38 -3.39 20.00 11.82
CA LEU A 38 -3.24 19.97 13.26
C LEU A 38 -2.74 21.33 13.76
N ASN A 39 -3.23 21.73 14.92
CA ASN A 39 -2.68 22.80 15.73
C ASN A 39 -1.29 22.40 16.25
N MET A 40 -0.55 23.37 16.83
CA MET A 40 0.77 23.11 17.43
C MET A 40 0.74 22.09 18.59
N ASP A 41 -0.41 21.94 19.25
CA ASP A 41 -0.63 20.96 20.31
C ASP A 41 -1.06 19.57 19.79
N GLY A 42 -1.15 19.40 18.46
CA GLY A 42 -1.54 18.16 17.81
C GLY A 42 -3.06 17.94 17.67
N THR A 43 -3.90 18.90 18.08
CA THR A 43 -5.36 18.78 17.92
C THR A 43 -5.83 19.17 16.51
N PRO A 44 -6.90 18.55 15.96
CA PRO A 44 -7.42 18.93 14.64
C PRO A 44 -7.92 20.37 14.60
N THR A 45 -7.62 21.10 13.53
CA THR A 45 -8.14 22.48 13.34
C THR A 45 -9.57 22.52 12.79
N GLY A 46 -10.16 21.38 12.44
CA GLY A 46 -11.44 21.27 11.71
C GLY A 46 -11.33 21.47 10.20
N GLU A 47 -10.12 21.72 9.69
CA GLU A 47 -9.84 21.83 8.24
C GLU A 47 -8.94 20.69 7.77
N TYR A 48 -9.05 20.36 6.47
CA TYR A 48 -8.13 19.42 5.82
C TYR A 48 -7.00 20.15 5.09
N GLY A 49 -5.82 19.53 5.06
CA GLY A 49 -4.70 20.03 4.27
C GLY A 49 -4.93 19.89 2.77
N ASN A 50 -4.24 20.71 1.97
CA ASN A 50 -4.35 20.65 0.50
C ASN A 50 -3.49 19.55 -0.13
N LYS A 51 -2.56 18.97 0.64
CA LYS A 51 -1.70 17.88 0.16
C LYS A 51 -2.52 16.60 0.02
N VAL A 52 -2.59 16.09 -1.20
CA VAL A 52 -3.19 14.79 -1.50
C VAL A 52 -2.16 13.69 -1.27
N PHE A 53 -2.56 12.65 -0.56
CA PHE A 53 -1.80 11.43 -0.32
C PHE A 53 -2.47 10.29 -1.07
N THR A 54 -1.67 9.36 -1.57
CA THR A 54 -2.14 8.16 -2.27
C THR A 54 -1.83 6.93 -1.43
N ASN A 55 -2.78 6.00 -1.32
CA ASN A 55 -2.53 4.70 -0.73
C ASN A 55 -3.32 3.61 -1.46
N ASN A 56 -2.75 2.42 -1.56
CA ASN A 56 -3.45 1.23 -2.04
C ASN A 56 -4.06 0.52 -0.82
N ILE A 57 -5.37 0.27 -0.84
CA ILE A 57 -6.05 -0.45 0.22
C ILE A 57 -6.84 -1.64 -0.31
N TYR A 58 -6.92 -2.70 0.47
CA TYR A 58 -7.68 -3.91 0.19
C TYR A 58 -8.84 -4.09 1.15
N ASP A 59 -9.96 -4.61 0.65
CA ASP A 59 -11.12 -5.01 1.44
C ASP A 59 -10.90 -6.41 2.03
N PRO A 60 -10.74 -6.57 3.36
CA PRO A 60 -10.48 -7.87 3.99
C PRO A 60 -11.62 -8.88 3.79
N LYS A 61 -12.83 -8.42 3.43
CA LYS A 61 -13.99 -9.29 3.13
C LYS A 61 -13.92 -9.90 1.73
N ILE A 62 -13.11 -9.31 0.84
CA ILE A 62 -12.91 -9.80 -0.54
C ILE A 62 -11.57 -10.52 -0.66
N ILE A 63 -10.51 -9.96 -0.09
CA ILE A 63 -9.17 -10.56 -0.03
C ILE A 63 -8.65 -10.50 1.40
N SER A 64 -8.47 -11.67 2.01
CA SER A 64 -7.90 -11.75 3.36
C SER A 64 -6.49 -11.14 3.43
N ASP A 65 -6.08 -10.68 4.60
CA ASP A 65 -4.72 -10.17 4.87
C ASP A 65 -3.64 -11.14 4.36
N LYS A 66 -3.78 -12.44 4.69
CA LYS A 66 -2.86 -13.49 4.23
C LYS A 66 -2.85 -13.60 2.70
N GLY A 67 -4.01 -13.49 2.06
CA GLY A 67 -4.12 -13.52 0.60
C GLY A 67 -3.42 -12.35 -0.08
N PHE A 68 -3.57 -11.13 0.46
CA PHE A 68 -2.89 -9.94 -0.03
C PHE A 68 -1.37 -10.05 0.18
N ILE A 69 -0.94 -10.48 1.38
CA ILE A 69 0.47 -10.67 1.71
C ILE A 69 1.13 -11.72 0.80
N ASN A 70 0.45 -12.86 0.58
CA ASN A 70 1.00 -13.93 -0.26
C ASN A 70 1.27 -13.46 -1.69
N ARG A 71 0.38 -12.65 -2.28
CA ARG A 71 0.61 -12.07 -3.62
C ARG A 71 1.81 -11.12 -3.65
N GLY A 72 1.95 -10.28 -2.62
CA GLY A 72 3.14 -9.43 -2.49
C GLY A 72 4.43 -10.24 -2.37
N ILE A 73 4.41 -11.36 -1.64
CA ILE A 73 5.55 -12.28 -1.52
C ILE A 73 5.85 -12.98 -2.86
N GLU A 74 4.84 -13.41 -3.62
CA GLU A 74 5.02 -13.95 -4.97
C GLU A 74 5.76 -12.95 -5.86
N ALA A 75 5.32 -11.68 -5.88
CA ALA A 75 5.97 -10.62 -6.64
C ALA A 75 7.39 -10.31 -6.16
N ALA A 76 7.64 -10.32 -4.85
CA ALA A 76 8.98 -10.12 -4.31
C ALA A 76 9.91 -11.28 -4.70
N ASN A 77 9.42 -12.52 -4.73
CA ASN A 77 10.20 -13.67 -5.17
C ASN A 77 10.52 -13.59 -6.66
N ASP A 78 9.57 -13.20 -7.50
CA ASP A 78 9.81 -12.93 -8.92
C ASP A 78 10.87 -11.83 -9.11
N ALA A 79 10.76 -10.71 -8.39
CA ALA A 79 11.76 -9.65 -8.44
C ALA A 79 13.15 -10.14 -8.01
N LYS A 80 13.22 -10.97 -6.96
CA LYS A 80 14.47 -11.57 -6.47
C LYS A 80 15.12 -12.47 -7.51
N LEU A 81 14.34 -13.29 -8.24
CA LEU A 81 14.84 -14.18 -9.30
C LEU A 81 15.45 -13.42 -10.49
N LYS A 82 15.07 -12.14 -10.67
CA LYS A 82 15.61 -11.26 -11.72
C LYS A 82 16.92 -10.57 -11.34
N THR A 83 17.36 -10.69 -10.09
CA THR A 83 18.64 -10.13 -9.61
C THR A 83 19.77 -11.15 -9.78
N SER A 84 20.97 -10.67 -10.13
CA SER A 84 22.12 -11.53 -10.42
C SER A 84 22.76 -12.14 -9.17
N ASP A 85 22.62 -11.49 -8.01
CA ASP A 85 23.11 -11.94 -6.70
C ASP A 85 22.01 -12.63 -5.87
N GLY A 86 20.78 -12.68 -6.37
CA GLY A 86 19.63 -13.20 -5.65
C GLY A 86 19.22 -12.34 -4.46
N VAL A 87 19.60 -11.05 -4.42
CA VAL A 87 19.24 -10.11 -3.35
C VAL A 87 18.28 -9.07 -3.87
N LEU A 88 17.16 -8.87 -3.17
CA LEU A 88 16.22 -7.81 -3.50
C LEU A 88 16.86 -6.44 -3.36
N SER A 89 16.74 -5.63 -4.41
CA SER A 89 17.05 -4.20 -4.37
C SER A 89 16.19 -3.46 -3.34
N ARG A 90 16.71 -2.32 -2.85
CA ARG A 90 16.00 -1.46 -1.88
C ARG A 90 14.58 -1.07 -2.33
N GLU A 91 14.43 -0.83 -3.63
CA GLU A 91 13.13 -0.76 -4.30
C GLU A 91 13.13 -1.87 -5.35
N TRP A 92 12.04 -2.60 -5.43
CA TRP A 92 11.88 -3.73 -6.34
C TRP A 92 10.53 -3.71 -7.02
N THR A 93 10.49 -4.28 -8.22
CA THR A 93 9.28 -4.48 -9.01
C THR A 93 9.24 -5.92 -9.46
N GLY A 94 8.12 -6.58 -9.26
CA GLY A 94 7.90 -7.96 -9.68
C GLY A 94 6.42 -8.22 -9.95
N VAL A 95 6.11 -9.44 -10.39
CA VAL A 95 4.74 -9.85 -10.72
C VAL A 95 4.26 -10.99 -9.82
N ASP A 96 2.99 -10.93 -9.40
CA ASP A 96 2.36 -12.03 -8.67
C ASP A 96 1.97 -13.18 -9.61
N GLY A 97 1.43 -14.28 -9.07
CA GLY A 97 1.00 -15.44 -9.86
C GLY A 97 -0.15 -15.18 -10.84
N LYS A 98 -0.65 -13.93 -10.93
CA LYS A 98 -1.65 -13.48 -11.90
C LYS A 98 -1.12 -12.40 -12.86
N GLU A 99 0.20 -12.24 -12.97
CA GLU A 99 0.86 -11.26 -13.84
C GLU A 99 0.51 -9.80 -13.48
N ILE A 100 0.16 -9.54 -12.22
CA ILE A 100 -0.08 -8.18 -11.73
C ILE A 100 1.23 -7.63 -11.18
N THR A 101 1.62 -6.43 -11.62
CA THR A 101 2.81 -5.75 -11.15
C THR A 101 2.63 -5.24 -9.73
N TRP A 102 3.64 -5.50 -8.89
CA TRP A 102 3.77 -4.94 -7.56
C TRP A 102 5.07 -4.17 -7.45
N ARG A 103 5.03 -3.08 -6.68
CA ARG A 103 6.19 -2.38 -6.20
C ARG A 103 6.36 -2.67 -4.71
N GLY A 104 7.61 -2.86 -4.28
CA GLY A 104 7.90 -2.94 -2.87
C GLY A 104 9.27 -2.40 -2.50
N TYR A 105 9.50 -2.37 -1.20
CA TYR A 105 10.70 -1.82 -0.60
C TYR A 105 11.31 -2.83 0.36
N HIS A 106 12.64 -2.89 0.35
CA HIS A 106 13.45 -3.75 1.19
C HIS A 106 14.39 -2.88 2.03
N LYS A 107 14.50 -3.20 3.32
CA LYS A 107 15.39 -2.51 4.26
C LYS A 107 15.98 -3.52 5.23
N GLY A 108 17.31 -3.65 5.24
CA GLY A 108 18.01 -4.43 6.26
C GLY A 108 17.79 -5.93 6.20
N GLY A 109 17.47 -6.49 5.02
CA GLY A 109 17.21 -7.92 4.86
C GLY A 109 15.72 -8.27 4.81
N GLU A 110 14.84 -7.33 5.17
CA GLU A 110 13.40 -7.55 5.25
C GLU A 110 12.62 -6.66 4.28
N ILE A 111 11.49 -7.16 3.79
CA ILE A 111 10.54 -6.37 3.00
C ILE A 111 9.81 -5.43 3.96
N SER A 112 9.93 -4.12 3.75
CA SER A 112 9.32 -3.09 4.61
C SER A 112 7.91 -2.69 4.17
N SER A 113 7.60 -2.78 2.88
CA SER A 113 6.28 -2.47 2.33
C SER A 113 6.16 -2.96 0.88
N PHE A 114 4.93 -3.15 0.41
CA PHE A 114 4.63 -3.45 -0.99
C PHE A 114 3.16 -3.09 -1.31
N PHE A 115 2.88 -2.81 -2.58
CA PHE A 115 1.55 -2.53 -3.08
C PHE A 115 1.45 -2.83 -4.59
N PRO A 116 0.25 -3.13 -5.12
CA PRO A 116 0.06 -3.27 -6.55
C PRO A 116 0.18 -1.91 -7.25
N GLU A 117 0.72 -1.91 -8.47
CA GLU A 117 0.77 -0.72 -9.35
C GLU A 117 -0.54 -0.48 -10.11
#